data_AF-A0A921LA04-F1
#
_entry.id   AF-A0A921LA04-F1
#
_cell.length_a   1.000
_cell.length_b   1.000
_cell.length_c   1.000
_cell.angle_alpha   90.00
_cell.angle_beta   90.00
_cell.angle_gamma   90.00
#
_symmetry.space_group_name_H-M   'P 1'
#
loop_
_entity.id
_entity.type
_entity.pdbx_description
1 polymer ?
#
loop_
_entity_poly.entity_id
_entity_poly.type
_entity_poly.pdbx_seq_one_letter_code
_entity_poly.pdbx_strand_id
1 'polypeptide(L)'
;MQVYKRLNRTLLWVLVIAFSILIAGGFLIFKNEAPRPSKMVDESGTTIVTKKQLLSGQAVYEKYGLTDYGSYLGNGTYFGPDYTAQSLHVYIQGMQNYYAQKQYKTDFKDLSVEKQSGIKGKVKHEIRKNRYNSKTDQLVLTTAQVAGLNHLTKHYRHEFRNNPHEAGLPENMIHNNTDDFMQNGDKIDQLTYFFFWGAWLSSTNRPHQTYSYTNNWPYDLDAGNIMTSEAMVWTALSVAVLVTGVGVVIYFYKKYHFDMQFN
;
A
#
# COMPACT_ATOMS: atom_id res chain seq x y z
N MET A 1 -41.15 -28.07 8.14
CA MET A 1 -40.66 -26.71 7.78
C MET A 1 -41.28 -25.55 8.56
N GLN A 2 -42.51 -25.63 9.11
CA GLN A 2 -43.14 -24.50 9.85
C GLN A 2 -42.48 -24.13 11.19
N VAL A 3 -41.88 -25.10 11.91
CA VAL A 3 -41.35 -24.92 13.28
C VAL A 3 -40.23 -23.86 13.36
N TYR A 4 -39.41 -23.71 12.31
CA TYR A 4 -38.30 -22.73 12.28
C TYR A 4 -38.58 -21.51 11.40
N LYS A 5 -39.83 -21.27 11.00
CA LYS A 5 -40.15 -20.21 10.02
C LYS A 5 -39.62 -18.83 10.42
N ARG A 6 -39.62 -18.51 11.73
CA ARG A 6 -39.08 -17.24 12.25
C ARG A 6 -37.55 -17.20 12.16
N LEU A 7 -36.86 -18.24 12.62
CA LEU A 7 -35.39 -18.31 12.59
C LEU A 7 -34.87 -18.34 11.14
N ASN A 8 -35.49 -19.12 10.27
CA ASN A 8 -35.11 -19.18 8.85
C ASN A 8 -35.30 -17.82 8.17
N ARG A 9 -36.39 -17.10 8.47
CA ARG A 9 -36.62 -15.75 7.96
C ARG A 9 -35.56 -14.77 8.49
N THR A 10 -35.22 -14.84 9.77
CA THR A 10 -34.15 -14.02 10.37
C THR A 10 -32.81 -14.31 9.70
N LEU A 11 -32.43 -15.58 9.54
CA LEU A 11 -31.19 -15.97 8.86
C LEU A 11 -31.15 -15.44 7.42
N LEU A 12 -32.23 -15.63 6.66
CA LEU A 12 -32.31 -15.12 5.28
C LEU A 12 -32.15 -13.60 5.24
N TRP A 13 -32.77 -12.86 6.16
CA TRP A 13 -32.57 -11.41 6.25
C TRP A 13 -31.13 -11.02 6.58
N VAL A 14 -30.50 -11.69 7.53
CA VAL A 14 -29.08 -11.46 7.87
C VAL A 14 -28.19 -11.69 6.67
N LEU A 15 -28.39 -12.80 5.94
CA LEU A 15 -27.64 -13.12 4.74
C LEU A 15 -27.85 -12.06 3.65
N VAL A 16 -29.10 -11.71 3.35
CA VAL A 16 -29.40 -10.68 2.33
C VAL A 16 -28.73 -9.35 2.70
N ILE A 17 -28.83 -8.91 3.95
CA ILE A 17 -28.21 -7.64 4.38
C ILE A 17 -26.68 -7.71 4.31
N ALA A 18 -26.07 -8.78 4.85
CA ALA A 18 -24.62 -8.95 4.87
C ALA A 18 -24.03 -9.02 3.46
N PHE A 19 -24.62 -9.83 2.56
CA PHE A 19 -24.18 -9.90 1.17
C PHE A 19 -24.42 -8.60 0.41
N SER A 20 -25.51 -7.87 0.68
CA SER A 20 -25.74 -6.56 0.07
C SER A 20 -24.64 -5.56 0.46
N ILE A 21 -24.28 -5.53 1.75
CA ILE A 21 -23.20 -4.67 2.25
C ILE A 21 -21.86 -5.08 1.62
N LEU A 22 -21.56 -6.38 1.53
CA LEU A 22 -20.34 -6.89 0.92
C LEU A 22 -20.23 -6.50 -0.56
N ILE A 23 -21.29 -6.68 -1.34
CA ILE A 23 -21.31 -6.32 -2.77
C ILE A 23 -21.18 -4.81 -2.96
N ALA A 24 -21.90 -4.01 -2.16
CA ALA A 24 -21.79 -2.57 -2.19
C ALA A 24 -20.35 -2.11 -1.86
N GLY A 25 -19.73 -2.73 -0.84
CA GLY A 25 -18.33 -2.52 -0.49
C GLY A 25 -17.38 -2.87 -1.65
N GLY A 26 -17.57 -4.01 -2.30
CA GLY A 26 -16.79 -4.43 -3.47
C GLY A 26 -16.88 -3.44 -4.64
N PHE A 27 -18.08 -2.94 -4.93
CA PHE A 27 -18.26 -1.91 -5.96
C PHE A 27 -17.54 -0.59 -5.60
N LEU A 28 -17.59 -0.19 -4.31
CA LEU A 28 -16.86 0.97 -3.84
C LEU A 28 -15.35 0.78 -3.89
N ILE A 29 -14.82 -0.42 -3.65
CA ILE A 29 -13.40 -0.72 -3.83
C ILE A 29 -13.01 -0.53 -5.31
N PHE A 30 -13.73 -1.15 -6.24
CA PHE A 30 -13.42 -1.08 -7.67
C PHE A 30 -13.45 0.37 -8.20
N LYS A 31 -14.42 1.17 -7.74
CA LYS A 31 -14.54 2.58 -8.14
C LYS A 31 -13.44 3.47 -7.56
N ASN A 32 -12.92 3.13 -6.38
CA ASN A 32 -12.03 3.99 -5.60
C ASN A 32 -10.62 3.41 -5.45
N GLU A 33 -10.23 2.35 -6.16
CA GLU A 33 -8.87 1.81 -6.10
C GLU A 33 -7.83 2.82 -6.60
N ALA A 34 -6.58 2.64 -6.17
CA ALA A 34 -5.49 3.44 -6.72
C ALA A 34 -5.29 3.08 -8.21
N PRO A 35 -5.20 4.06 -9.11
CA PRO A 35 -5.03 3.79 -10.53
C PRO A 35 -3.68 3.13 -10.81
N ARG A 36 -3.67 2.23 -11.81
CA ARG A 36 -2.46 1.71 -12.46
C ARG A 36 -2.29 2.43 -13.80
N PRO A 37 -1.59 3.59 -13.81
CA PRO A 37 -1.56 4.48 -14.95
C PRO A 37 -0.97 3.80 -16.19
N SER A 38 -1.42 4.19 -17.40
CA SER A 38 -0.84 3.73 -18.66
C SER A 38 0.67 3.95 -18.74
N LYS A 39 1.15 5.05 -18.14
CA LYS A 39 2.57 5.35 -17.94
C LYS A 39 2.78 6.36 -16.81
N MET A 40 3.96 6.30 -16.21
CA MET A 40 4.53 7.33 -15.36
C MET A 40 5.51 8.14 -16.20
N VAL A 41 5.37 9.46 -16.17
CA VAL A 41 6.18 10.41 -16.95
C VAL A 41 6.85 11.42 -16.04
N ASP A 42 7.96 12.01 -16.49
CA ASP A 42 8.54 13.17 -15.82
C ASP A 42 7.81 14.48 -16.20
N GLU A 43 8.26 15.60 -15.64
CA GLU A 43 7.70 16.94 -15.91
C GLU A 43 7.88 17.39 -17.37
N SER A 44 8.77 16.76 -18.14
CA SER A 44 8.96 17.01 -19.58
C SER A 44 8.06 16.15 -20.48
N GLY A 45 7.35 15.18 -19.90
CA GLY A 45 6.53 14.20 -20.62
C GLY A 45 7.30 12.96 -21.08
N THR A 46 8.58 12.83 -20.70
CA THR A 46 9.39 11.64 -21.01
C THR A 46 8.88 10.45 -20.19
N THR A 47 8.68 9.31 -20.84
CA THR A 47 8.16 8.11 -20.18
C THR A 47 9.25 7.46 -19.32
N ILE A 48 8.95 7.26 -18.04
CA ILE A 48 9.84 6.63 -17.06
C ILE A 48 9.46 5.15 -16.84
N VAL A 49 8.17 4.90 -16.64
CA VAL A 49 7.62 3.55 -16.41
C VAL A 49 6.36 3.37 -17.25
N THR A 50 6.24 2.25 -17.96
CA THR A 50 4.99 1.88 -18.64
C THR A 50 4.13 0.98 -17.77
N LYS A 51 2.82 0.95 -18.01
CA LYS A 51 1.90 0.00 -17.35
C LYS A 51 2.34 -1.45 -17.51
N LYS A 52 2.90 -1.81 -18.67
CA LYS A 52 3.39 -3.17 -18.92
C LYS A 52 4.59 -3.52 -18.02
N GLN A 53 5.53 -2.60 -17.82
CA GLN A 53 6.65 -2.80 -16.90
C GLN A 53 6.17 -2.87 -15.44
N LEU A 54 5.19 -2.05 -15.06
CA LEU A 54 4.57 -2.09 -13.74
C LEU A 54 3.91 -3.46 -13.47
N LEU A 55 3.10 -3.95 -14.41
CA LEU A 55 2.45 -5.27 -14.30
C LEU A 55 3.46 -6.42 -14.36
N SER A 56 4.54 -6.26 -15.13
CA SER A 56 5.64 -7.22 -15.13
C SER A 56 6.31 -7.31 -13.76
N GLY A 57 6.48 -6.17 -13.06
CA GLY A 57 6.97 -6.15 -11.68
C GLY A 57 6.08 -6.91 -10.71
N GLN A 58 4.75 -6.78 -10.85
CA GLN A 58 3.79 -7.57 -10.10
C GLN A 58 3.94 -9.07 -10.40
N ALA A 59 4.05 -9.44 -11.68
CA ALA A 59 4.26 -10.85 -12.07
C ALA A 59 5.59 -11.41 -11.52
N VAL A 60 6.64 -10.61 -11.44
CA VAL A 60 7.93 -10.99 -10.81
C VAL A 60 7.74 -11.22 -9.31
N TYR A 61 7.04 -10.33 -8.60
CA TYR A 61 6.72 -10.49 -7.18
C TYR A 61 6.00 -11.82 -6.90
N GLU A 62 5.02 -12.15 -7.74
CA GLU A 62 4.24 -13.38 -7.63
C GLU A 62 5.06 -14.63 -8.00
N LYS A 63 5.79 -14.60 -9.13
CA LYS A 63 6.60 -15.74 -9.62
C LYS A 63 7.65 -16.18 -8.60
N TYR A 64 8.33 -15.23 -7.97
CA TYR A 64 9.39 -15.52 -7.01
C TYR A 64 8.88 -15.66 -5.57
N GLY A 65 7.55 -15.73 -5.36
CA GLY A 65 6.98 -16.02 -4.04
C GLY A 65 7.35 -14.99 -2.98
N LEU A 66 7.57 -13.73 -3.35
CA LEU A 66 8.06 -12.71 -2.39
C LEU A 66 7.05 -12.40 -1.28
N THR A 67 5.77 -12.76 -1.45
CA THR A 67 4.75 -12.71 -0.39
C THR A 67 4.93 -13.77 0.69
N ASP A 68 5.65 -14.86 0.38
CA ASP A 68 5.97 -15.95 1.31
C ASP A 68 7.32 -15.71 2.02
N TYR A 69 7.98 -14.60 1.67
CA TYR A 69 9.17 -14.10 2.34
C TYR A 69 8.88 -12.82 3.14
N GLY A 70 8.33 -11.79 2.49
CA GLY A 70 7.95 -10.51 3.12
C GLY A 70 6.48 -10.19 2.88
N SER A 71 6.14 -8.89 2.90
CA SER A 71 4.76 -8.44 2.67
C SER A 71 4.65 -7.29 1.69
N TYR A 72 3.47 -7.13 1.10
CA TYR A 72 3.10 -5.99 0.27
C TYR A 72 1.75 -5.44 0.73
N LEU A 73 1.66 -4.13 0.95
CA LEU A 73 0.49 -3.50 1.57
C LEU A 73 0.08 -4.16 2.91
N GLY A 74 1.06 -4.64 3.68
CA GLY A 74 0.85 -5.31 4.97
C GLY A 74 0.32 -6.75 4.86
N ASN A 75 0.19 -7.30 3.66
CA ASN A 75 -0.26 -8.68 3.43
C ASN A 75 0.91 -9.52 2.95
N GLY A 76 1.19 -10.61 3.66
CA GLY A 76 2.28 -11.52 3.38
C GLY A 76 2.82 -12.14 4.66
N THR A 77 4.10 -12.47 4.64
CA THR A 77 4.86 -13.04 5.76
C THR A 77 5.77 -11.99 6.38
N TYR A 78 6.46 -12.35 7.46
CA TYR A 78 7.18 -11.40 8.32
C TYR A 78 8.67 -11.70 8.45
N PHE A 79 9.22 -12.54 7.57
CA PHE A 79 10.64 -12.85 7.60
C PHE A 79 11.45 -11.74 6.91
N GLY A 80 11.00 -11.35 5.71
CA GLY A 80 11.47 -10.18 4.97
C GLY A 80 10.76 -8.88 5.37
N PRO A 81 11.07 -7.77 4.68
CA PRO A 81 10.44 -6.48 4.93
C PRO A 81 9.02 -6.43 4.37
N ASP A 82 8.26 -5.41 4.79
CA ASP A 82 7.15 -4.93 3.96
C ASP A 82 7.69 -4.05 2.84
N TYR A 83 7.55 -4.51 1.60
CA TYR A 83 8.09 -3.83 0.43
C TYR A 83 7.42 -2.49 0.16
N THR A 84 6.18 -2.28 0.60
CA THR A 84 5.54 -0.95 0.45
C THR A 84 6.15 0.05 1.42
N ALA A 85 6.27 -0.31 2.70
CA ALA A 85 6.85 0.54 3.74
C ALA A 85 8.34 0.81 3.52
N GLN A 86 9.13 -0.23 3.20
CA GLN A 86 10.55 -0.07 2.89
C GLN A 86 10.74 0.82 1.67
N SER A 87 9.95 0.60 0.61
CA SER A 87 10.05 1.42 -0.59
C SER A 87 9.70 2.87 -0.34
N LEU A 88 8.67 3.14 0.46
CA LEU A 88 8.29 4.50 0.82
C LEU A 88 9.43 5.21 1.55
N HIS A 89 10.05 4.55 2.52
CA HIS A 89 11.15 5.11 3.28
C HIS A 89 12.37 5.41 2.39
N VAL A 90 12.82 4.44 1.61
CA VAL A 90 14.00 4.58 0.72
C VAL A 90 13.74 5.60 -0.39
N TYR A 91 12.54 5.62 -0.96
CA TYR A 91 12.10 6.61 -1.93
C TYR A 91 12.22 8.04 -1.37
N ILE A 92 11.72 8.26 -0.15
CA ILE A 92 11.80 9.55 0.54
C ILE A 92 13.25 9.96 0.79
N GLN A 93 14.11 9.03 1.25
CA GLN A 93 15.54 9.30 1.42
C GLN A 93 16.20 9.75 0.12
N GLY A 94 15.87 9.12 -1.00
CA GLY A 94 16.33 9.54 -2.32
C GLY A 94 15.92 10.97 -2.69
N MET A 95 14.66 11.34 -2.40
CA MET A 95 14.18 12.73 -2.60
C MET A 95 14.86 13.73 -1.65
N GLN A 96 15.08 13.37 -0.40
CA GLN A 96 15.76 14.20 0.60
C GLN A 96 17.21 14.48 0.16
N ASN A 97 17.93 13.45 -0.29
CA ASN A 97 19.28 13.57 -0.84
C ASN A 97 19.30 14.43 -2.11
N TYR A 98 18.33 14.29 -3.00
CA TYR A 98 18.20 15.17 -4.17
C TYR A 98 18.09 16.65 -3.76
N TYR A 99 17.24 16.97 -2.79
CA TYR A 99 17.08 18.35 -2.35
C TYR A 99 18.30 18.88 -1.59
N ALA A 100 18.94 18.05 -0.76
CA ALA A 100 20.16 18.40 -0.05
C ALA A 100 21.27 18.78 -1.03
N GLN A 101 21.48 17.95 -2.05
CA GLN A 101 22.46 18.21 -3.10
C GLN A 101 22.08 19.42 -3.97
N LYS A 102 20.79 19.59 -4.30
CA LYS A 102 20.32 20.72 -5.10
C LYS A 102 20.49 22.06 -4.40
N GLN A 103 20.21 22.13 -3.10
CA GLN A 103 20.18 23.38 -2.32
C GLN A 103 21.50 23.71 -1.63
N TYR A 104 22.21 22.69 -1.15
CA TYR A 104 23.36 22.87 -0.25
C TYR A 104 24.64 22.18 -0.73
N LYS A 105 24.60 21.41 -1.83
CA LYS A 105 25.77 20.66 -2.37
C LYS A 105 26.40 19.74 -1.32
N THR A 106 25.57 19.13 -0.48
CA THR A 106 25.98 18.28 0.65
C THR A 106 24.97 17.16 0.82
N ASP A 107 25.38 16.05 1.42
CA ASP A 107 24.48 14.95 1.73
C ASP A 107 23.48 15.34 2.81
N PHE A 108 22.27 14.78 2.73
CA PHE A 108 21.19 15.13 3.66
C PHE A 108 21.59 14.92 5.13
N LYS A 109 22.30 13.83 5.41
CA LYS A 109 22.76 13.45 6.76
C LYS A 109 23.73 14.46 7.39
N ASP A 110 24.46 15.24 6.59
CA ASP A 110 25.49 16.17 7.06
C ASP A 110 24.95 17.60 7.21
N LEU A 111 23.66 17.81 6.92
CA LEU A 111 22.99 19.10 7.11
C LEU A 111 22.59 19.33 8.57
N SER A 112 22.47 20.60 8.96
CA SER A 112 21.88 20.97 10.25
C SER A 112 20.40 20.55 10.34
N VAL A 113 19.90 20.39 11.56
CA VAL A 113 18.52 19.95 11.83
C VAL A 113 17.48 20.86 11.17
N GLU A 114 17.72 22.16 11.12
CA GLU A 114 16.82 23.14 10.49
C GLU A 114 16.73 22.91 8.98
N LYS A 115 17.87 22.69 8.33
CA LYS A 115 17.94 22.42 6.89
C LYS A 115 17.30 21.06 6.54
N GLN A 116 17.58 20.04 7.36
CA GLN A 116 16.94 18.73 7.22
C GLN A 116 15.41 18.84 7.35
N SER A 117 14.93 19.58 8.36
CA SER A 117 13.51 19.78 8.62
C SER A 117 12.81 20.49 7.46
N GLY A 118 13.44 21.52 6.88
CA GLY A 118 12.93 22.20 5.69
C GLY A 118 12.78 21.26 4.48
N ILE A 119 13.78 20.41 4.23
CA ILE A 119 13.74 19.42 3.15
C ILE A 119 12.65 18.35 3.43
N LYS A 120 12.58 17.82 4.65
CA LYS A 120 11.55 16.84 5.06
C LYS A 120 10.14 17.39 4.84
N GLY A 121 9.87 18.62 5.27
CA GLY A 121 8.58 19.28 5.06
C GLY A 121 8.24 19.43 3.57
N LYS A 122 9.23 19.79 2.74
CA LYS A 122 9.06 19.89 1.30
C LYS A 122 8.74 18.55 0.65
N VAL A 123 9.52 17.51 0.94
CA VAL A 123 9.30 16.15 0.40
C VAL A 123 7.93 15.64 0.80
N LYS A 124 7.55 15.78 2.08
CA LYS A 124 6.24 15.42 2.61
C LYS A 124 5.10 16.08 1.83
N HIS A 125 5.15 17.40 1.65
CA HIS A 125 4.12 18.12 0.89
C HIS A 125 4.07 17.63 -0.57
N GLU A 126 5.23 17.35 -1.15
CA GLU A 126 5.34 16.97 -2.55
C GLU A 126 4.77 15.58 -2.85
N ILE A 127 5.10 14.56 -2.04
CA ILE A 127 4.65 13.18 -2.28
C ILE A 127 3.16 13.00 -1.96
N ARG A 128 2.60 13.81 -1.06
CA ARG A 128 1.16 13.74 -0.72
C ARG A 128 0.27 14.31 -1.81
N LYS A 129 0.81 15.14 -2.71
CA LYS A 129 0.06 15.74 -3.81
C LYS A 129 -0.16 14.73 -4.94
N ASN A 130 -1.43 14.48 -5.26
CA ASN A 130 -1.82 13.61 -6.36
C ASN A 130 -1.58 14.29 -7.72
N ARG A 131 -0.75 13.65 -8.56
CA ARG A 131 -0.40 14.10 -9.92
C ARG A 131 -0.85 13.11 -11.00
N TYR A 132 -1.77 12.20 -10.65
CA TYR A 132 -2.43 11.35 -11.63
C TYR A 132 -3.51 12.15 -12.38
N ASN A 133 -3.50 12.05 -13.70
CA ASN A 133 -4.50 12.64 -14.57
C ASN A 133 -5.35 11.52 -15.20
N SER A 134 -6.63 11.48 -14.84
CA SER A 134 -7.58 10.47 -15.33
C SER A 134 -7.95 10.63 -16.81
N LYS A 135 -7.81 11.82 -17.40
CA LYS A 135 -8.10 12.05 -18.82
C LYS A 135 -7.01 11.48 -19.73
N THR A 136 -5.76 11.61 -19.31
CA THR A 136 -4.60 11.11 -20.07
C THR A 136 -4.14 9.72 -19.61
N ASP A 137 -4.68 9.23 -18.48
CA ASP A 137 -4.26 8.03 -17.76
C ASP A 137 -2.76 8.00 -17.45
N GLN A 138 -2.23 9.11 -16.91
CA GLN A 138 -0.80 9.29 -16.66
C GLN A 138 -0.53 9.80 -15.25
N LEU A 139 0.54 9.32 -14.64
CA LEU A 139 1.09 9.86 -13.40
C LEU A 139 2.33 10.70 -13.72
N VAL A 140 2.29 11.99 -13.39
CA VAL A 140 3.44 12.89 -13.55
C VAL A 140 4.29 12.87 -12.27
N LEU A 141 5.56 12.50 -12.41
CA LEU A 141 6.56 12.51 -11.34
C LEU A 141 7.39 13.79 -11.44
N THR A 142 7.61 14.47 -10.31
CA THR A 142 8.55 15.59 -10.29
C THR A 142 9.99 15.10 -10.52
N THR A 143 10.89 16.03 -10.84
CA THR A 143 12.33 15.74 -10.89
C THR A 143 12.86 15.09 -9.60
N ALA A 144 12.39 15.52 -8.43
CA ALA A 144 12.82 14.93 -7.15
C ALA A 144 12.25 13.51 -6.98
N GLN A 145 10.99 13.28 -7.38
CA GLN A 145 10.38 11.94 -7.34
C GLN A 145 11.09 10.96 -8.29
N VAL A 146 11.52 11.41 -9.48
CA VAL A 146 12.34 10.60 -10.39
C VAL A 146 13.70 10.27 -9.75
N ALA A 147 14.35 11.23 -9.07
CA ALA A 147 15.58 10.96 -8.33
C ALA A 147 15.36 9.95 -7.19
N GLY A 148 14.24 10.05 -6.48
CA GLY A 148 13.82 9.08 -5.46
C GLY A 148 13.61 7.67 -6.03
N LEU A 149 12.92 7.56 -7.17
CA LEU A 149 12.73 6.28 -7.85
C LEU A 149 14.07 5.67 -8.28
N ASN A 150 14.97 6.47 -8.86
CA ASN A 150 16.31 6.00 -9.23
C ASN A 150 17.12 5.53 -8.01
N HIS A 151 16.97 6.19 -6.87
CA HIS A 151 17.60 5.76 -5.61
C HIS A 151 17.02 4.42 -5.14
N LEU A 152 15.69 4.27 -5.20
CA LEU A 152 14.99 3.03 -4.87
C LEU A 152 15.41 1.85 -5.78
N THR A 153 15.56 2.09 -7.09
CA THR A 153 16.05 1.08 -8.04
C THR A 153 17.47 0.63 -7.69
N LYS A 154 18.34 1.55 -7.27
CA LYS A 154 19.69 1.18 -6.79
C LYS A 154 19.64 0.32 -5.54
N HIS A 155 18.75 0.65 -4.59
CA HIS A 155 18.56 -0.12 -3.38
C HIS A 155 18.13 -1.56 -3.69
N TYR A 156 17.04 -1.77 -4.43
CA TYR A 156 16.59 -3.14 -4.70
C TYR A 156 17.49 -3.94 -5.64
N ARG A 157 18.23 -3.29 -6.54
CA ARG A 157 19.31 -3.98 -7.26
C ARG A 157 20.37 -4.50 -6.31
N HIS A 158 20.72 -3.76 -5.26
CA HIS A 158 21.64 -4.25 -4.24
C HIS A 158 21.03 -5.41 -3.46
N GLU A 159 19.81 -5.23 -2.92
CA GLU A 159 19.13 -6.23 -2.11
C GLU A 159 18.91 -7.56 -2.86
N PHE A 160 18.48 -7.54 -4.13
CA PHE A 160 18.13 -8.78 -4.84
C PHE A 160 19.27 -9.41 -5.64
N ARG A 161 20.35 -8.68 -5.94
CA ARG A 161 21.53 -9.25 -6.64
C ARG A 161 22.62 -9.69 -5.67
N ASN A 162 22.87 -8.87 -4.65
CA ASN A 162 23.98 -9.05 -3.73
C ASN A 162 23.48 -9.44 -2.33
N ASN A 163 22.30 -10.05 -2.24
CA ASN A 163 21.60 -10.24 -0.97
C ASN A 163 22.51 -10.88 0.08
N PRO A 164 22.70 -10.29 1.27
CA PRO A 164 23.43 -10.96 2.35
C PRO A 164 22.80 -12.31 2.68
N HIS A 165 23.61 -13.29 3.07
CA HIS A 165 23.13 -14.62 3.44
C HIS A 165 22.11 -14.56 4.59
N GLU A 166 22.28 -13.60 5.49
CA GLU A 166 21.43 -13.32 6.64
C GLU A 166 20.01 -12.89 6.25
N ALA A 167 19.81 -12.39 5.03
CA ALA A 167 18.49 -12.07 4.52
C ALA A 167 17.70 -13.31 4.12
N GLY A 168 18.28 -14.51 4.06
CA GLY A 168 17.53 -15.75 3.85
C GLY A 168 16.77 -15.87 2.51
N LEU A 169 17.05 -15.01 1.52
CA LEU A 169 16.72 -15.29 0.12
C LEU A 169 17.94 -15.93 -0.55
N PRO A 170 17.74 -16.87 -1.48
CA PRO A 170 18.82 -17.37 -2.33
C PRO A 170 19.54 -16.22 -3.06
N GLU A 171 20.86 -16.34 -3.19
CA GLU A 171 21.66 -15.39 -3.97
C GLU A 171 21.18 -15.40 -5.43
N ASN A 172 21.02 -14.21 -6.03
CA ASN A 172 20.56 -14.05 -7.41
C ASN A 172 19.25 -14.79 -7.75
N MET A 173 18.34 -14.90 -6.77
CA MET A 173 17.04 -15.57 -6.94
C MET A 173 16.24 -15.05 -8.13
N ILE A 174 16.32 -13.75 -8.43
CA ILE A 174 15.56 -13.12 -9.52
C ILE A 174 16.36 -13.17 -10.83
N HIS A 175 15.94 -14.05 -11.73
CA HIS A 175 16.50 -14.17 -13.07
C HIS A 175 15.80 -13.26 -14.09
N ASN A 176 16.54 -12.83 -15.12
CA ASN A 176 16.07 -11.90 -16.16
C ASN A 176 15.32 -12.57 -17.33
N ASN A 177 14.89 -13.83 -17.19
CA ASN A 177 14.09 -14.50 -18.21
C ASN A 177 12.68 -13.88 -18.30
N THR A 178 12.15 -13.72 -19.51
CA THR A 178 10.80 -13.19 -19.73
C THR A 178 9.82 -14.36 -19.88
N ASP A 179 8.91 -14.50 -18.92
CA ASP A 179 7.81 -15.47 -18.94
C ASP A 179 6.46 -14.77 -19.19
N ASP A 180 5.36 -15.53 -19.07
CA ASP A 180 4.01 -15.00 -19.17
C ASP A 180 3.78 -13.82 -18.21
N PHE A 181 3.02 -12.83 -18.67
CA PHE A 181 2.74 -11.57 -17.97
C PHE A 181 3.96 -10.68 -17.67
N MET A 182 5.17 -11.09 -18.10
CA MET A 182 6.38 -10.30 -17.98
C MET A 182 6.72 -9.51 -19.25
N GLN A 183 7.60 -8.53 -19.10
CA GLN A 183 8.16 -7.73 -20.19
C GLN A 183 9.67 -7.88 -20.26
N ASN A 184 10.23 -7.75 -21.46
CA ASN A 184 11.68 -7.69 -21.65
C ASN A 184 12.32 -6.54 -20.85
N GLY A 185 13.54 -6.76 -20.40
CA GLY A 185 14.28 -5.85 -19.52
C GLY A 185 14.58 -6.47 -18.16
N ASP A 186 15.24 -5.67 -17.32
CA ASP A 186 15.67 -6.08 -15.99
C ASP A 186 14.47 -6.30 -15.05
N LYS A 187 14.39 -7.48 -14.46
CA LYS A 187 13.24 -7.90 -13.63
C LYS A 187 13.25 -7.25 -12.26
N ILE A 188 14.42 -6.91 -11.73
CA ILE A 188 14.54 -6.22 -10.45
C ILE A 188 14.11 -4.76 -10.61
N ASP A 189 14.43 -4.12 -11.74
CA ASP A 189 13.91 -2.78 -12.06
C ASP A 189 12.38 -2.79 -12.16
N GLN A 190 11.82 -3.75 -12.89
CA GLN A 190 10.37 -3.88 -13.05
C GLN A 190 9.68 -4.14 -11.72
N LEU A 191 10.22 -5.04 -10.90
CA LEU A 191 9.77 -5.28 -9.53
C LEU A 191 9.83 -4.00 -8.69
N THR A 192 10.90 -3.22 -8.81
CA THR A 192 11.03 -1.93 -8.14
C THR A 192 9.93 -0.96 -8.56
N TYR A 193 9.51 -0.95 -9.83
CA TYR A 193 8.40 -0.09 -10.26
C TYR A 193 7.07 -0.49 -9.62
N PHE A 194 6.84 -1.78 -9.40
CA PHE A 194 5.68 -2.28 -8.65
C PHE A 194 5.74 -1.90 -7.17
N PHE A 195 6.92 -2.00 -6.56
CA PHE A 195 7.16 -1.55 -5.19
C PHE A 195 7.01 -0.04 -5.01
N PHE A 196 7.52 0.73 -5.96
CA PHE A 196 7.32 2.18 -6.05
C PHE A 196 5.83 2.55 -6.17
N TRP A 197 5.05 1.82 -6.97
CA TRP A 197 3.61 2.08 -7.07
C TRP A 197 2.90 1.88 -5.72
N GLY A 198 3.32 0.87 -4.94
CA GLY A 198 2.86 0.66 -3.57
C GLY A 198 3.23 1.82 -2.64
N ALA A 199 4.48 2.28 -2.70
CA ALA A 199 4.92 3.47 -1.98
C ALA A 199 4.12 4.73 -2.37
N TRP A 200 3.90 4.93 -3.68
CA TRP A 200 3.15 6.06 -4.21
C TRP A 200 1.71 6.07 -3.71
N LEU A 201 0.98 4.96 -3.84
CA LEU A 201 -0.43 4.90 -3.43
C LEU A 201 -0.58 5.01 -1.91
N SER A 202 0.42 4.56 -1.15
CA SER A 202 0.41 4.62 0.31
C SER A 202 0.75 6.00 0.89
N SER A 203 1.43 6.86 0.12
CA SER A 203 1.76 8.24 0.54
C SER A 203 0.92 9.33 -0.11
N THR A 204 0.32 9.07 -1.28
CA THR A 204 -0.38 10.08 -2.08
C THR A 204 -1.83 10.20 -1.67
N ASN A 205 -2.30 11.42 -1.38
CA ASN A 205 -3.69 11.66 -1.03
C ASN A 205 -4.65 11.22 -2.15
N ARG A 206 -5.78 10.64 -1.77
CA ARG A 206 -6.89 10.45 -2.70
C ARG A 206 -7.36 11.81 -3.24
N PRO A 207 -7.93 11.88 -4.46
CA PRO A 207 -8.51 13.12 -4.97
C PRO A 207 -9.50 13.71 -3.96
N HIS A 208 -9.31 14.99 -3.63
CA HIS A 208 -10.15 15.74 -2.68
C HIS A 208 -10.14 15.23 -1.23
N GLN A 209 -9.17 14.39 -0.84
CA GLN A 209 -9.01 13.91 0.53
C GLN A 209 -7.69 14.37 1.15
N THR A 210 -7.61 14.27 2.47
CA THR A 210 -6.40 14.59 3.26
C THR A 210 -5.56 13.36 3.61
N TYR A 211 -6.05 12.16 3.27
CA TYR A 211 -5.41 10.87 3.52
C TYR A 211 -5.12 10.09 2.23
N SER A 212 -4.15 9.17 2.30
CA SER A 212 -3.68 8.39 1.15
C SER A 212 -4.67 7.30 0.68
N TYR A 213 -4.36 6.62 -0.43
CA TYR A 213 -5.21 5.52 -0.91
C TYR A 213 -5.37 4.37 0.09
N THR A 214 -4.41 4.23 1.00
CA THR A 214 -4.34 3.21 2.06
C THR A 214 -4.75 3.75 3.43
N ASN A 215 -5.44 4.89 3.50
CA ASN A 215 -5.83 5.54 4.75
C ASN A 215 -4.62 5.86 5.65
N ASN A 216 -3.55 6.41 5.05
CA ASN A 216 -2.28 6.76 5.70
C ASN A 216 -1.51 5.58 6.30
N TRP A 217 -1.78 4.34 5.88
CA TRP A 217 -0.85 3.24 6.09
C TRP A 217 0.25 3.26 5.01
N PRO A 218 1.52 2.91 5.29
CA PRO A 218 2.09 2.55 6.59
C PRO A 218 2.41 3.80 7.41
N TYR A 219 2.55 3.64 8.73
CA TYR A 219 3.00 4.72 9.60
C TYR A 219 4.40 5.18 9.21
N ASP A 220 4.52 6.44 8.79
CA ASP A 220 5.79 7.08 8.44
C ASP A 220 5.64 8.61 8.59
N LEU A 221 6.34 9.17 9.58
CA LEU A 221 6.29 10.61 9.87
C LEU A 221 6.90 11.46 8.77
N ASP A 222 7.91 10.98 8.04
CA ASP A 222 8.52 11.70 6.93
C ASP A 222 7.57 11.71 5.71
N ALA A 223 6.75 10.66 5.55
CA ALA A 223 5.67 10.64 4.56
C ALA A 223 4.42 11.46 4.96
N GLY A 224 4.33 11.84 6.24
CA GLY A 224 3.12 12.44 6.82
C GLY A 224 1.99 11.44 7.06
N ASN A 225 2.32 10.16 7.07
CA ASN A 225 1.38 9.09 7.33
C ASN A 225 1.20 8.90 8.84
N ILE A 226 0.07 9.41 9.33
CA ILE A 226 -0.42 9.25 10.70
C ILE A 226 -1.87 8.75 10.65
N MET A 227 -2.33 8.17 11.76
CA MET A 227 -3.70 7.69 11.91
C MET A 227 -4.71 8.79 11.55
N THR A 228 -5.72 8.45 10.75
CA THR A 228 -6.78 9.39 10.38
C THR A 228 -7.80 9.53 11.51
N SER A 229 -8.50 10.66 11.55
CA SER A 229 -9.57 10.91 12.53
C SER A 229 -10.68 9.86 12.43
N GLU A 230 -11.03 9.44 11.21
CA GLU A 230 -12.05 8.42 10.97
C GLU A 230 -11.63 7.06 11.53
N ALA A 231 -10.35 6.69 11.44
CA ALA A 231 -9.84 5.45 12.01
C ALA A 231 -10.02 5.45 13.54
N MET A 232 -9.68 6.56 14.20
CA MET A 232 -9.86 6.70 15.66
C MET A 232 -11.34 6.56 16.07
N VAL A 233 -12.26 7.21 15.35
CA VAL A 233 -13.70 7.15 15.63
C VAL A 233 -14.24 5.73 15.46
N TRP A 234 -13.93 5.08 14.35
CA TRP A 234 -14.42 3.72 14.08
C TRP A 234 -13.83 2.66 15.01
N THR A 235 -12.60 2.85 15.52
CA THR A 235 -12.05 2.02 16.59
C THR A 235 -12.85 2.13 17.88
N ALA A 236 -13.23 3.34 18.31
CA ALA A 236 -14.04 3.52 19.51
C ALA A 236 -15.45 2.95 19.35
N LEU A 237 -16.08 3.20 18.19
CA LEU A 237 -17.42 2.70 17.88
C LEU A 237 -17.46 1.17 17.80
N SER A 238 -16.44 0.52 17.22
CA SER A 238 -16.42 -0.94 17.09
C SER A 238 -16.36 -1.63 18.45
N VAL A 239 -15.59 -1.10 19.41
CA VAL A 239 -15.54 -1.60 20.79
C VAL A 239 -16.90 -1.43 21.48
N ALA A 240 -17.53 -0.27 21.35
CA ALA A 240 -18.85 -0.01 21.93
C ALA A 240 -19.92 -0.97 21.36
N VAL A 241 -19.89 -1.20 20.04
CA VAL A 241 -20.78 -2.14 19.35
C VAL A 241 -20.51 -3.57 19.79
N LEU A 242 -19.26 -3.97 19.98
CA LEU A 242 -18.91 -5.31 20.47
C LEU A 242 -19.48 -5.55 21.88
N VAL A 243 -19.24 -4.63 22.82
CA VAL A 243 -19.72 -4.75 24.20
C VAL A 243 -21.24 -4.81 24.24
N THR A 244 -21.90 -3.92 23.51
CA THR A 244 -23.38 -3.89 23.41
C THR A 244 -23.91 -5.18 22.76
N GLY A 245 -23.27 -5.62 21.67
CA GLY A 245 -23.64 -6.82 20.93
C GLY A 245 -23.54 -8.08 21.78
N VAL A 246 -22.45 -8.24 22.54
CA VAL A 246 -22.28 -9.36 23.49
C VAL A 246 -23.40 -9.36 24.54
N GLY A 247 -23.73 -8.20 25.11
CA GLY A 247 -24.83 -8.08 26.08
C GLY A 247 -26.19 -8.47 25.48
N VAL A 248 -26.49 -8.01 24.26
CA VAL A 248 -27.71 -8.36 23.53
C VAL A 248 -27.75 -9.87 23.25
N VAL A 249 -26.66 -10.46 22.78
CA VAL A 249 -26.59 -11.90 22.51
C VAL A 249 -26.83 -12.71 23.79
N ILE A 250 -26.18 -12.36 24.90
CA ILE A 250 -26.40 -13.04 26.20
C ILE A 250 -27.85 -12.92 26.65
N TYR A 251 -28.47 -11.74 26.52
CA TYR A 251 -29.88 -11.54 26.88
C TYR A 251 -30.81 -12.46 26.06
N PHE A 252 -30.67 -12.45 24.74
CA PHE A 252 -31.50 -13.29 23.86
C PHE A 252 -31.22 -14.77 24.07
N TYR A 253 -29.96 -15.15 24.27
CA TYR A 253 -29.56 -16.53 24.58
C TYR A 253 -30.28 -17.05 25.82
N LYS A 254 -30.24 -16.30 26.94
CA LYS A 254 -30.90 -16.69 28.19
C LYS A 254 -32.42 -16.64 28.11
N LYS A 255 -33.00 -15.62 27.47
CA LYS A 255 -34.45 -15.42 27.39
C LYS A 255 -35.16 -16.50 26.56
N TYR A 256 -34.51 -16.99 25.50
CA TYR A 256 -35.10 -17.94 24.56
C TYR A 256 -34.57 -19.37 24.72
N HIS A 257 -33.77 -19.64 25.76
CA HIS A 257 -33.22 -20.96 26.03
C HIS A 257 -32.55 -21.58 24.79
N PHE A 258 -31.61 -20.84 24.20
CA PHE A 258 -30.78 -21.36 23.09
C PHE A 258 -29.65 -22.29 23.59
N ASP A 259 -29.74 -22.78 24.82
CA ASP A 259 -28.90 -23.84 25.36
C ASP A 259 -29.18 -25.17 24.67
N MET A 260 -28.11 -25.90 24.33
CA MET A 260 -28.24 -27.30 23.93
C MET A 260 -28.55 -28.09 25.20
N GLN A 261 -29.75 -28.68 25.27
CA GLN A 261 -30.03 -29.71 26.26
C GLN A 261 -29.14 -30.92 25.95
N PHE A 262 -28.01 -31.02 26.63
CA PHE A 262 -27.26 -32.27 26.68
C PHE A 262 -28.03 -33.22 27.59
N ASN A 263 -28.72 -34.19 26.98
CA ASN A 263 -29.21 -35.38 27.68
C ASN A 263 -28.07 -36.37 27.90
#